data_AF-A0A133VR47-F1
#
_entry.id   AF-A0A133VR47-F1
#
_cell.length_a   1.000
_cell.length_b   1.000
_cell.length_c   1.000
_cell.angle_alpha   90.00
_cell.angle_beta   90.00
_cell.angle_gamma   90.00
#
_symmetry.space_group_name_H-M   'P 1'
#
loop_
_entity.id
_entity.type
_entity.pdbx_description
1 polymer ?
#
loop_
_entity_poly.entity_id
_entity_poly.type
_entity_poly.pdbx_seq_one_letter_code
_entity_poly.pdbx_strand_id
1 'polypeptide(L)'
;MSMNIKIKAVAKAKIISTGEEFDDIHYLSVYQTPTKVTERIMRAENRLLEYEEYVTSISVDEVEPVFAEDDIFQEKGAVGYRVVNNGKDHLTELHTKIAHYSNKGYEIIFEAM
;
A
#
# COMPACT_ATOMS: atom_id res chain seq x y z
N MET A 1 -4.87 20.94 10.25
CA MET A 1 -5.43 19.81 9.48
C MET A 1 -4.34 18.77 9.34
N SER A 2 -4.63 17.50 9.61
CA SER A 2 -3.67 16.40 9.38
C SER A 2 -3.63 16.13 7.89
N MET A 3 -2.43 16.06 7.31
CA MET A 3 -2.27 15.81 5.88
C MET A 3 -1.74 14.39 5.66
N ASN A 4 -2.51 13.55 4.98
CA ASN A 4 -2.17 12.16 4.67
C ASN A 4 -1.87 12.00 3.18
N ILE A 5 -1.00 11.05 2.85
CA ILE A 5 -0.76 10.65 1.46
C ILE A 5 -1.91 9.77 0.95
N LYS A 6 -2.28 9.93 -0.31
CA LYS A 6 -3.06 8.98 -1.09
C LYS A 6 -2.31 8.60 -2.35
N ILE A 7 -2.38 7.34 -2.72
CA ILE A 7 -1.91 6.84 -4.01
C ILE A 7 -3.13 6.32 -4.77
N LYS A 8 -3.30 6.77 -6.02
CA LYS A 8 -4.38 6.32 -6.88
C LYS A 8 -3.88 5.99 -8.28
N ALA A 9 -4.49 4.99 -8.90
CA ALA A 9 -4.34 4.70 -10.32
C ALA A 9 -5.51 5.34 -11.08
N VAL A 10 -5.22 6.08 -12.15
CA VAL A 10 -6.23 6.80 -12.95
C VAL A 10 -6.07 6.47 -14.42
N ALA A 11 -7.18 6.14 -15.08
CA ALA A 11 -7.25 5.99 -16.53
C ALA A 11 -8.49 6.71 -17.09
N LYS A 12 -8.39 7.20 -18.32
CA LYS A 12 -9.56 7.71 -19.06
C LYS A 12 -10.36 6.53 -19.59
N ALA A 13 -11.63 6.43 -19.19
CA ALA A 13 -12.57 5.43 -19.66
C ALA A 13 -13.71 6.10 -20.42
N LYS A 14 -14.36 5.34 -21.30
CA LYS A 14 -15.49 5.81 -22.11
C LYS A 14 -16.65 4.85 -22.01
N ILE A 15 -17.84 5.38 -21.72
CA ILE A 15 -19.08 4.59 -21.73
C ILE A 15 -19.45 4.33 -23.19
N ILE A 16 -19.50 3.05 -23.59
CA ILE A 16 -19.72 2.66 -25.00
C ILE A 16 -21.09 3.13 -25.51
N SER A 17 -22.12 3.10 -24.66
CA SER A 17 -23.50 3.44 -25.04
C SER A 17 -23.75 4.94 -25.21
N THR A 18 -23.13 5.78 -24.36
CA THR A 18 -23.35 7.25 -24.38
C THR A 18 -22.21 8.00 -25.04
N GLY A 19 -21.03 7.39 -25.14
CA GLY A 19 -19.80 8.04 -25.57
C GLY A 19 -19.19 9.00 -24.53
N GLU A 20 -19.73 9.05 -23.32
CA GLU A 20 -19.24 9.91 -22.25
C GLU A 20 -17.91 9.41 -21.69
N GLU A 21 -16.97 10.32 -21.49
CA GLU A 21 -15.65 10.04 -20.90
C GLU A 21 -15.66 10.33 -19.40
N PHE A 22 -15.02 9.46 -18.62
CA PHE A 22 -14.86 9.62 -17.18
C PHE A 22 -13.49 9.12 -16.71
N ASP A 23 -13.10 9.53 -15.51
CA ASP A 23 -11.90 9.02 -14.86
C ASP A 23 -12.24 7.73 -14.10
N ASP A 24 -11.66 6.61 -14.51
CA ASP A 24 -11.68 5.38 -13.72
C ASP A 24 -10.54 5.44 -12.68
N ILE A 25 -10.93 5.54 -11.41
CA ILE A 25 -10.01 5.81 -10.29
C ILE A 25 -10.01 4.64 -9.33
N HIS A 26 -8.82 4.09 -9.08
CA HIS A 26 -8.60 3.02 -8.10
C HIS A 26 -7.65 3.52 -7.01
N TYR A 27 -8.13 3.57 -5.77
CA TYR A 27 -7.29 3.93 -4.62
C TYR A 27 -6.45 2.74 -4.17
N LEU A 28 -5.15 2.96 -3.99
CA LEU A 28 -4.25 1.96 -3.43
C LEU A 28 -4.22 2.11 -1.90
N SER A 29 -4.07 0.97 -1.21
CA SER A 29 -3.91 0.95 0.24
C SER A 29 -2.60 1.65 0.60
N VAL A 30 -2.63 2.51 1.62
CA VAL A 30 -1.47 3.23 2.13
C VAL A 30 -1.54 3.38 3.64
N TYR A 31 -0.41 3.23 4.31
CA TYR A 31 -0.26 3.62 5.71
C TYR A 31 -0.41 5.13 5.89
N GLN A 32 -0.96 5.52 7.03
CA GLN A 32 -1.10 6.92 7.40
C GLN A 32 0.28 7.55 7.62
N THR A 33 0.47 8.75 7.08
CA THR A 33 1.72 9.51 7.20
C THR A 33 1.52 10.74 8.10
N PRO A 34 2.49 11.07 8.97
CA PRO A 34 2.53 12.39 9.60
C PRO A 34 2.65 13.49 8.54
N THR A 35 2.09 14.68 8.81
CA THR A 35 2.10 15.81 7.84
C THR A 35 3.49 16.11 7.27
N LYS A 36 4.54 16.12 8.11
CA LYS A 36 5.94 16.36 7.66
C LYS A 36 6.44 15.30 6.68
N VAL A 37 6.04 14.04 6.88
CA VAL A 37 6.38 12.93 5.99
C VAL A 37 5.62 13.09 4.66
N THR A 38 4.33 13.43 4.72
CA THR A 38 3.53 13.71 3.52
C THR A 38 4.14 14.84 2.68
N GLU A 39 4.56 15.94 3.32
CA GLU A 39 5.24 17.05 2.63
C GLU A 39 6.56 16.61 1.99
N ARG A 40 7.35 15.77 2.68
CA ARG A 40 8.60 15.24 2.15
C ARG A 40 8.36 14.38 0.91
N ILE A 41 7.42 13.42 1.00
CA ILE A 41 7.02 12.55 -0.11
C ILE A 41 6.59 13.39 -1.31
N MET A 42 5.74 14.40 -1.12
CA MET A 42 5.20 15.19 -2.22
C MET A 42 6.24 16.07 -2.94
N ARG A 43 7.30 16.48 -2.23
CA ARG A 43 8.42 17.26 -2.79
C ARG A 43 9.50 16.39 -3.43
N ALA A 44 9.46 15.08 -3.22
CA ALA A 44 10.44 14.16 -3.75
C ALA A 44 10.30 13.98 -5.26
N GLU A 45 11.44 13.78 -5.92
CA GLU A 45 11.49 13.37 -7.33
C GLU A 45 10.89 11.97 -7.51
N ASN A 46 11.27 11.04 -6.62
CA ASN A 46 10.67 9.72 -6.54
C ASN A 46 9.82 9.60 -5.27
N ARG A 47 8.53 9.94 -5.40
CA ARG A 47 7.56 9.90 -4.30
C ARG A 47 7.32 8.49 -3.77
N LEU A 48 7.40 7.48 -4.63
CA LEU A 48 7.22 6.08 -4.25
C LEU A 48 8.36 5.62 -3.35
N LEU A 49 9.61 5.93 -3.72
CA LEU A 49 10.79 5.61 -2.92
C LEU A 49 10.73 6.25 -1.52
N GLU A 50 10.37 7.53 -1.45
CA GLU A 50 10.26 8.24 -0.16
C GLU A 50 9.14 7.71 0.74
N TYR A 51 8.07 7.20 0.12
CA TYR A 51 7.01 6.49 0.82
C TYR A 51 7.50 5.12 1.34
N GLU A 52 8.23 4.36 0.53
CA GLU A 52 8.84 3.07 0.91
C GLU A 52 9.82 3.23 2.08
N GLU A 53 10.66 4.27 2.05
CA GLU A 53 11.57 4.60 3.14
C GLU A 53 10.81 4.89 4.44
N TYR A 54 9.71 5.65 4.36
CA TYR A 54 8.86 5.90 5.52
C TYR A 54 8.28 4.61 6.08
N VAL A 55 7.61 3.80 5.24
CA VAL A 55 7.00 2.54 5.68
C VAL A 55 8.06 1.64 6.30
N THR A 56 9.22 1.50 5.67
CA THR A 56 10.33 0.71 6.21
C THR A 56 10.79 1.24 7.58
N SER A 57 10.87 2.55 7.76
CA SER A 57 11.32 3.18 9.02
C SER A 57 10.41 2.94 10.22
N ILE A 58 9.12 2.67 9.99
CA ILE A 58 8.13 2.39 11.03
C ILE A 58 7.81 0.89 11.17
N SER A 59 8.44 0.06 10.34
CA SER A 59 8.17 -1.37 10.29
C SER A 59 9.18 -2.14 11.11
N VAL A 60 8.69 -3.14 11.83
CA VAL A 60 9.50 -4.01 12.68
C VAL A 60 9.31 -5.45 12.26
N ASP A 61 10.36 -6.25 12.40
CA ASP A 61 10.27 -7.70 12.28
C ASP A 61 9.67 -8.22 13.59
N GLU A 62 8.51 -8.87 13.49
CA GLU A 62 7.78 -9.46 14.62
C GLU A 62 7.90 -10.98 14.56
N VAL A 63 8.10 -11.60 15.73
CA VAL A 63 8.17 -13.06 15.83
C VAL A 63 6.81 -13.56 16.28
N GLU A 64 6.10 -14.23 15.37
CA GLU A 64 4.79 -14.82 15.65
C GLU A 64 4.91 -16.32 15.92
N PRO A 65 4.29 -16.85 16.98
CA PRO A 65 4.17 -18.29 17.18
C PRO A 65 3.27 -18.91 16.10
N VAL A 66 3.68 -20.08 15.61
CA VAL A 66 2.89 -20.91 14.70
C VAL A 66 2.32 -22.07 15.51
N PHE A 67 0.99 -22.23 15.47
CA PHE A 67 0.26 -23.30 16.15
C PHE A 67 -0.09 -24.41 15.16
N ALA A 68 -0.37 -25.61 15.69
CA ALA A 68 -0.84 -26.72 14.86
C ALA A 68 -2.22 -26.38 14.26
N GLU A 69 -2.52 -26.89 13.06
CA GLU A 69 -3.78 -26.58 12.36
C GLU A 69 -5.03 -27.00 13.16
N ASP A 70 -4.91 -28.03 14.02
CA ASP A 70 -5.98 -28.51 14.90
C ASP A 70 -6.11 -27.72 16.21
N ASP A 71 -5.17 -26.81 16.51
CA ASP A 71 -5.12 -26.02 17.74
C ASP A 71 -5.60 -24.58 17.51
N ILE A 72 -6.86 -24.46 17.11
CA ILE A 72 -7.52 -23.18 16.75
C ILE A 72 -7.53 -22.20 17.93
N PHE A 73 -7.64 -22.71 19.16
CA PHE A 73 -7.70 -21.91 20.38
C PHE A 73 -6.33 -21.62 20.99
N GLN A 74 -5.24 -22.07 20.35
CA GLN A 74 -3.86 -21.86 20.83
C GLN A 74 -3.66 -22.38 22.26
N GLU A 75 -4.32 -23.48 22.61
CA GLU A 75 -4.29 -24.08 23.94
C GLU A 75 -3.03 -24.93 24.15
N LYS A 76 -2.40 -25.39 23.06
CA LYS A 76 -1.12 -26.11 23.09
C LYS A 76 0.04 -25.16 22.82
N GLY A 77 1.25 -25.63 23.10
CA GLY A 77 2.48 -24.88 22.78
C GLY A 77 2.66 -24.69 21.27
N ALA A 78 3.28 -23.59 20.87
CA ALA A 78 3.62 -23.32 19.48
C ALA A 78 4.49 -24.44 18.89
N VAL A 79 4.17 -24.87 17.66
CA VAL A 79 4.95 -25.86 16.90
C VAL A 79 6.14 -25.24 16.18
N GLY A 80 6.20 -23.91 16.11
CA GLY A 80 7.29 -23.15 15.53
C GLY A 80 7.10 -21.65 15.69
N TYR A 81 7.98 -20.89 15.06
CA TYR A 81 7.89 -19.42 15.00
C TYR A 81 8.17 -18.98 13.57
N ARG A 82 7.51 -17.89 13.16
CA ARG A 82 7.79 -17.21 11.90
C ARG A 82 8.09 -15.74 12.16
N VAL A 83 8.89 -15.16 11.28
CA VAL A 83 9.12 -13.71 11.27
C VAL A 83 8.12 -13.09 10.30
N VAL A 84 7.36 -12.12 10.78
CA VAL A 84 6.40 -11.34 9.98
C VAL A 84 6.81 -9.88 9.98
N ASN A 85 6.65 -9.20 8.85
CA ASN A 85 6.87 -7.76 8.75
C ASN A 85 5.78 -7.15 7.88
N ASN A 86 4.76 -6.64 8.56
CA ASN A 86 3.56 -6.10 7.91
C ASN A 86 3.87 -4.96 6.92
N GLY A 87 4.93 -4.18 7.17
CA GLY A 87 5.34 -3.13 6.24
C GLY A 87 6.00 -3.65 4.98
N LYS A 88 6.87 -4.66 5.08
CA LYS A 88 7.44 -5.32 3.89
C LYS A 88 6.35 -6.00 3.06
N ASP A 89 5.39 -6.62 3.71
CA ASP A 89 4.24 -7.25 3.05
C ASP A 89 3.37 -6.18 2.35
N HIS A 90 3.10 -5.07 3.02
CA HIS A 90 2.38 -3.92 2.46
C HIS A 90 3.09 -3.33 1.23
N LEU A 91 4.41 -3.11 1.30
CA LEU A 91 5.16 -2.59 0.15
C LEU A 91 5.14 -3.57 -1.03
N THR A 92 5.23 -4.87 -0.76
CA THR A 92 5.12 -5.91 -1.80
C THR A 92 3.75 -5.87 -2.49
N GLU A 93 2.67 -5.74 -1.73
CA GLU A 93 1.32 -5.59 -2.27
C GLU A 93 1.18 -4.29 -3.08
N LEU A 94 1.72 -3.18 -2.57
CA LEU A 94 1.68 -1.89 -3.24
C LEU A 94 2.40 -1.93 -4.59
N HIS A 95 3.62 -2.48 -4.65
CA HIS A 95 4.35 -2.67 -5.91
C HIS A 95 3.59 -3.55 -6.89
N THR A 96 3.00 -4.64 -6.42
CA THR A 96 2.21 -5.55 -7.25
C THR A 96 1.02 -4.82 -7.87
N LYS A 97 0.32 -4.00 -7.08
CA LYS A 97 -0.81 -3.19 -7.57
C LYS A 97 -0.35 -2.10 -8.54
N ILE A 98 0.70 -1.36 -8.22
CA ILE A 98 1.28 -0.34 -9.12
C ILE A 98 1.64 -0.97 -10.47
N ALA A 99 2.38 -2.07 -10.48
CA ALA A 99 2.74 -2.77 -11.70
C ALA A 99 1.51 -3.27 -12.47
N HIS A 100 0.52 -3.82 -11.77
CA HIS A 100 -0.73 -4.27 -12.37
C HIS A 100 -1.48 -3.14 -13.09
N TYR A 101 -1.62 -1.98 -12.45
CA TYR A 101 -2.33 -0.83 -13.02
C TYR A 101 -1.52 -0.15 -14.13
N SER A 102 -0.20 0.02 -13.96
CA SER A 102 0.66 0.55 -15.01
C SER A 102 0.66 -0.32 -16.27
N ASN A 103 0.67 -1.65 -16.13
CA ASN A 103 0.55 -2.59 -17.26
C ASN A 103 -0.80 -2.50 -17.98
N LYS A 104 -1.84 -2.01 -17.30
CA LYS A 104 -3.16 -1.74 -17.88
C LYS A 104 -3.31 -0.32 -18.44
N GLY A 105 -2.25 0.48 -18.42
CA GLY A 105 -2.25 1.85 -18.94
C GLY A 105 -2.80 2.91 -17.98
N TYR A 106 -2.93 2.60 -16.69
CA TYR A 106 -3.27 3.60 -15.68
C TYR A 106 -2.04 4.42 -15.29
N GLU A 107 -2.25 5.71 -15.05
CA GLU A 107 -1.28 6.62 -14.45
C GLU A 107 -1.35 6.54 -12.92
N ILE A 108 -0.19 6.46 -12.27
CA ILE A 108 -0.10 6.44 -10.80
C ILE A 108 0.12 7.85 -10.27
N ILE A 109 -0.83 8.34 -9.47
CA ILE A 109 -0.87 9.70 -8.96
C ILE A 109 -0.77 9.66 -7.43
N PHE A 110 0.09 10.54 -6.89
CA PHE A 110 0.24 10.79 -5.46
C PHE A 110 -0.46 12.11 -5.12
N GLU A 111 -1.28 12.11 -4.06
CA GLU A 111 -2.02 13.26 -3.58
C GLU A 111 -1.84 13.46 -2.07
N ALA A 112 -1.86 14.72 -1.63
CA ALA A 112 -1.89 15.08 -0.22
C ALA A 112 -3.29 15.58 0.13
N MET A 113 -3.88 15.08 1.21
CA MET A 113 -5.19 15.52 1.71
C MET A 113 -5.17 15.81 3.19
#